data_AF-A0A561T491-F1
#
_entry.id   AF-A0A561T491-F1
#
_cell.length_a   1.000
_cell.length_b   1.000
_cell.length_c   1.000
_cell.angle_alpha   90.00
_cell.angle_beta   90.00
_cell.angle_gamma   90.00
#
_symmetry.space_group_name_H-M   'P 1'
#
loop_
_entity.id
_entity.type
_entity.pdbx_description
1 polymer ?
#
loop_
_entity_poly.entity_id
_entity_poly.type
_entity_poly.pdbx_seq_one_letter_code
_entity_poly.pdbx_strand_id
1 'polypeptide(L)'
;MHLGGLLRAYHDAAATFPWTGREWQLEVRRPVETICHNDLSPGNVVFRAGVPVALIDWESAAPGPRAWDLGYAAWNWVPFSSEERCRAAGLPTSIAEKARRFRLLVDAYGVEADVGILRTGIERMRQYLDHLWTLVAEGSEWEVRLARRGVLDELAHEIAWVEDHAVALVES
;
A
#
# COMPACT_ATOMS: atom_id res chain seq x y z
N MET A 1 7.58 -2.88 18.24
CA MET A 1 6.55 -3.28 17.26
C MET A 1 6.99 -2.74 15.91
N HIS A 2 7.09 -3.58 14.88
CA HIS A 2 7.38 -3.10 13.51
C HIS A 2 6.05 -2.77 12.80
N LEU A 3 6.11 -2.10 11.64
CA LEU A 3 4.91 -1.69 10.89
C LEU A 3 3.95 -2.85 10.62
N GLY A 4 4.47 -3.99 10.12
CA GLY A 4 3.65 -5.18 9.90
C GLY A 4 2.94 -5.66 11.17
N GLY A 5 3.60 -5.59 12.32
CA GLY A 5 3.02 -5.96 13.61
C GLY A 5 1.94 -4.99 14.08
N LEU A 6 2.12 -3.68 13.86
CA LEU A 6 1.08 -2.67 14.14
C LEU A 6 -0.15 -2.90 13.24
N LEU A 7 0.08 -3.11 11.95
CA LEU A 7 -0.98 -3.38 10.97
C LEU A 7 -1.73 -4.67 11.32
N ARG A 8 -1.01 -5.72 11.74
CA ARG A 8 -1.63 -6.98 12.18
C ARG A 8 -2.51 -6.78 13.40
N ALA A 9 -2.00 -6.10 14.43
CA ALA A 9 -2.75 -5.80 15.65
C ALA A 9 -4.01 -4.97 15.35
N TYR A 10 -3.91 -4.00 14.45
CA TYR A 10 -5.06 -3.25 13.95
C TYR A 10 -6.06 -4.16 13.25
N HIS A 11 -5.64 -4.94 12.24
CA HIS A 11 -6.55 -5.83 11.51
C HIS A 11 -7.23 -6.86 12.43
N ASP A 12 -6.52 -7.39 13.43
CA ASP A 12 -7.08 -8.33 14.39
C ASP A 12 -8.17 -7.68 15.26
N ALA A 13 -7.96 -6.43 15.69
CA ALA A 13 -8.98 -5.67 16.42
C ALA A 13 -10.17 -5.26 15.54
N ALA A 14 -9.90 -4.83 14.30
CA ALA A 14 -10.91 -4.36 13.36
C ALA A 14 -11.75 -5.50 12.76
N ALA A 15 -11.26 -6.74 12.74
CA ALA A 15 -12.00 -7.92 12.28
C ALA A 15 -13.30 -8.16 13.07
N THR A 16 -13.39 -7.70 14.32
CA THR A 16 -14.61 -7.83 15.13
C THR A 16 -15.57 -6.65 14.99
N PHE A 17 -15.24 -5.64 14.18
CA PHE A 17 -16.08 -4.46 14.00
C PHE A 17 -17.37 -4.80 13.21
N PRO A 18 -18.57 -4.44 13.71
CA PRO A 18 -19.83 -4.78 13.05
C PRO A 18 -20.09 -3.86 11.85
N TRP A 19 -19.53 -4.20 10.69
CA TRP A 19 -19.51 -3.34 9.50
C TRP A 19 -20.79 -3.34 8.65
N THR A 20 -21.64 -4.35 8.78
CA THR A 20 -22.87 -4.51 8.00
C THR A 20 -23.92 -3.47 8.39
N GLY A 21 -24.65 -2.92 7.41
CA GLY A 21 -25.70 -1.92 7.66
C GLY A 21 -25.16 -0.53 8.01
N ARG A 22 -23.88 -0.27 7.74
CA ARG A 22 -23.23 1.03 7.89
C ARG A 22 -22.91 1.61 6.53
N GLU A 23 -22.85 2.94 6.49
CA GLU A 23 -22.35 3.69 5.34
C GLU A 23 -20.82 3.80 5.42
N TRP A 24 -20.16 3.63 4.28
CA TRP A 24 -18.72 3.67 4.13
C TRP A 24 -18.38 4.59 2.96
N GLN A 25 -17.30 5.35 3.08
CA GLN A 25 -16.87 6.27 2.02
C GLN A 25 -16.32 5.52 0.80
N LEU A 26 -15.62 4.41 1.03
CA LEU A 26 -15.15 3.51 -0.02
C LEU A 26 -16.01 2.26 -0.10
N GLU A 27 -16.00 1.63 -1.27
CA GLU A 27 -16.74 0.39 -1.53
C GLU A 27 -16.27 -0.76 -0.63
N VAL A 28 -17.23 -1.59 -0.20
CA VAL A 28 -16.93 -2.84 0.52
C VAL A 28 -16.28 -3.83 -0.44
N ARG A 29 -15.06 -4.28 -0.12
CA ARG A 29 -14.33 -5.28 -0.90
C ARG A 29 -14.47 -6.66 -0.27
N ARG A 30 -14.74 -7.69 -1.09
CA ARG A 30 -14.86 -9.09 -0.63
C ARG A 30 -13.60 -9.89 -0.97
N PRO A 31 -13.22 -10.89 -0.16
CA PRO A 31 -13.83 -11.25 1.13
C PRO A 31 -13.57 -10.18 2.20
N VAL A 32 -14.51 -10.01 3.13
CA VAL A 32 -14.33 -9.07 4.26
C VAL A 32 -13.71 -9.83 5.42
N GLU A 33 -12.43 -9.53 5.69
CA GLU A 33 -11.66 -10.14 6.77
C GLU A 33 -11.37 -9.16 7.91
N THR A 34 -11.44 -7.86 7.61
CA THR A 34 -11.18 -6.73 8.51
C THR A 34 -11.81 -5.46 7.97
N ILE A 35 -11.70 -4.36 8.72
CA ILE A 35 -11.73 -3.02 8.14
C ILE A 35 -10.32 -2.70 7.68
N CYS A 36 -10.15 -2.39 6.40
CA CYS A 36 -8.92 -1.87 5.83
C CYS A 36 -8.84 -0.37 6.12
N HIS A 37 -7.66 0.13 6.42
CA HIS A 37 -7.32 1.55 6.54
C HIS A 37 -7.35 2.25 5.17
N ASN A 38 -6.96 1.54 4.10
CA ASN A 38 -6.87 2.00 2.70
C ASN A 38 -5.85 3.13 2.42
N ASP A 39 -5.29 3.77 3.44
CA ASP A 39 -4.17 4.71 3.33
C ASP A 39 -3.09 4.48 4.39
N LEU A 40 -2.16 3.56 4.11
CA LEU A 40 -1.02 3.23 4.97
C LEU A 40 0.26 3.94 4.52
N SER A 41 0.14 5.16 3.97
CA SER A 41 1.29 5.99 3.64
C SER A 41 2.09 6.40 4.90
N PRO A 42 3.39 6.74 4.79
CA PRO A 42 4.19 7.13 5.94
C PRO A 42 3.66 8.33 6.73
N GLY A 43 2.89 9.22 6.09
CA GLY A 43 2.26 10.36 6.75
C GLY A 43 1.22 9.98 7.80
N ASN A 44 0.60 8.79 7.65
CA ASN A 44 -0.50 8.33 8.48
C ASN A 44 -0.07 7.35 9.58
N VAL A 45 1.24 7.18 9.77
CA VAL A 45 1.81 6.34 10.83
C VAL A 45 2.52 7.20 11.86
N VAL A 46 2.08 7.13 13.11
CA VAL A 46 2.70 7.86 14.22
C VAL A 46 3.89 7.07 14.75
N PHE A 47 5.03 7.74 14.87
CA PHE A 47 6.27 7.17 15.38
C PHE A 47 6.62 7.71 16.77
N ARG A 48 7.11 6.83 17.64
CA ARG A 48 7.74 7.19 18.91
C ARG A 48 9.11 6.54 18.97
N ALA A 49 10.16 7.37 19.04
CA ALA A 49 11.56 6.91 19.03
C ALA A 49 11.88 5.94 17.88
N GLY A 50 11.39 6.23 16.67
CA GLY A 50 11.61 5.40 15.49
C GLY A 50 10.74 4.14 15.40
N VAL A 51 9.83 3.92 16.35
CA VAL A 51 8.93 2.76 16.38
C VAL A 51 7.51 3.19 15.99
N PRO A 52 6.83 2.51 15.05
CA PRO A 52 5.43 2.78 14.73
C PRO A 52 4.54 2.39 15.91
N VAL A 53 3.65 3.29 16.32
CA VAL A 53 2.80 3.10 17.53
C VAL A 53 1.32 3.35 17.31
N ALA A 54 0.92 4.07 16.26
CA ALA A 54 -0.50 4.30 15.95
C ALA A 54 -0.71 4.62 14.46
N LEU A 55 -1.95 4.43 14.01
CA LEU A 55 -2.45 4.87 12.71
C LEU A 55 -3.41 6.03 12.91
N ILE A 56 -3.46 6.95 11.95
CA ILE A 56 -4.37 8.09 11.91
C ILE A 56 -4.97 8.22 10.51
N ASP A 57 -5.94 9.11 10.35
CA ASP A 57 -6.59 9.41 9.08
C ASP A 57 -7.51 8.30 8.54
N TRP A 58 -8.67 8.19 9.18
CA TRP A 58 -9.58 7.04 9.04
C TRP A 58 -10.68 7.22 7.97
N GLU A 59 -10.70 8.33 7.23
CA GLU A 59 -11.78 8.64 6.28
C GLU A 59 -11.88 7.59 5.16
N SER A 60 -10.74 7.04 4.74
CA SER A 60 -10.68 6.01 3.72
C SER A 60 -10.98 4.60 4.25
N ALA A 61 -11.22 4.42 5.55
CA ALA A 61 -11.41 3.09 6.10
C ALA A 61 -12.65 2.41 5.51
N ALA A 62 -12.53 1.15 5.11
CA ALA A 62 -13.65 0.37 4.58
C ALA A 62 -13.45 -1.15 4.74
N PRO A 63 -14.53 -1.96 4.79
CA PRO A 63 -14.42 -3.40 4.95
C PRO A 63 -13.75 -4.05 3.74
N GLY A 64 -12.79 -4.94 3.99
CA GLY A 64 -11.96 -5.51 2.94
C GLY A 64 -11.13 -6.72 3.35
N PRO A 65 -10.41 -7.33 2.39
CA PRO A 65 -9.45 -8.39 2.67
C PRO A 65 -8.15 -7.78 3.21
N ARG A 66 -7.49 -8.45 4.16
CA ARG A 66 -6.25 -7.97 4.80
C ARG A 66 -5.13 -7.72 3.80
N ALA A 67 -5.06 -8.53 2.75
CA ALA A 67 -4.08 -8.40 1.68
C ALA A 67 -4.20 -7.08 0.91
N TRP A 68 -5.36 -6.44 0.91
CA TRP A 68 -5.61 -5.14 0.27
C TRP A 68 -4.74 -4.04 0.90
N ASP A 69 -4.80 -3.95 2.23
CA ASP A 69 -3.99 -3.04 3.01
C ASP A 69 -2.51 -3.45 3.03
N LEU A 70 -2.23 -4.74 3.17
CA LEU A 70 -0.85 -5.23 3.22
C LEU A 70 -0.11 -4.99 1.89
N GLY A 71 -0.77 -5.17 0.75
CA GLY A 71 -0.24 -4.83 -0.57
C GLY A 71 -0.01 -3.33 -0.74
N TYR A 72 -0.93 -2.48 -0.26
CA TYR A 72 -0.76 -1.03 -0.26
C TYR A 72 0.39 -0.57 0.64
N ALA A 73 0.52 -1.17 1.83
CA ALA A 73 1.64 -0.91 2.73
C ALA A 73 2.97 -1.34 2.09
N ALA A 74 3.02 -2.48 1.40
CA ALA A 74 4.23 -2.86 0.67
C ALA A 74 4.63 -1.77 -0.35
N TRP A 75 3.66 -1.21 -1.09
CA TRP A 75 3.91 -0.13 -2.05
C TRP A 75 4.52 1.13 -1.42
N ASN A 76 4.02 1.51 -0.26
CA ASN A 76 4.41 2.76 0.41
C ASN A 76 5.75 2.65 1.17
N TRP A 77 6.13 1.44 1.57
CA TRP A 77 7.27 1.22 2.47
C TRP A 77 8.44 0.46 1.84
N VAL A 78 8.22 -0.17 0.69
CA VAL A 78 9.26 -0.81 -0.13
C VAL A 78 9.48 0.03 -1.39
N PRO A 79 10.72 0.34 -1.78
CA PRO A 79 10.98 1.20 -2.93
C PRO A 79 10.79 0.43 -4.26
N PHE A 80 9.53 0.16 -4.61
CA PHE A 80 9.11 -0.54 -5.81
C PHE A 80 9.22 0.33 -7.07
N SER A 81 10.46 0.65 -7.45
CA SER A 81 10.71 1.42 -8.67
C SER A 81 12.00 1.00 -9.37
N SER A 82 12.25 1.57 -10.55
CA SER A 82 13.45 1.29 -11.33
C SER A 82 14.73 1.65 -10.57
N GLU A 83 15.84 1.02 -10.92
CA GLU A 83 17.13 1.34 -10.31
C GLU A 83 17.52 2.80 -10.47
N GLU A 84 17.27 3.37 -11.66
CA GLU A 84 17.54 4.78 -11.97
C GLU A 84 16.83 5.71 -11.00
N ARG A 85 15.53 5.48 -10.77
CA ARG A 85 14.74 6.33 -9.89
C ARG A 85 15.10 6.13 -8.42
N CYS A 86 15.29 4.88 -7.99
CA CYS A 86 15.77 4.60 -6.64
C CYS A 86 17.11 5.31 -6.40
N ARG A 87 18.04 5.28 -7.36
CA ARG A 87 19.32 5.99 -7.27
C ARG A 87 19.14 7.51 -7.15
N ALA A 88 18.28 8.11 -7.98
CA ALA A 88 17.98 9.53 -7.93
C ALA A 88 17.37 9.96 -6.57
N ALA A 89 16.61 9.09 -5.92
CA ALA A 89 16.00 9.31 -4.62
C ALA A 89 16.87 8.88 -3.42
N GLY A 90 18.09 8.36 -3.65
CA GLY A 90 18.94 7.81 -2.58
C GLY A 90 18.38 6.54 -1.91
N LEU A 91 17.50 5.82 -2.61
CA LEU A 91 16.86 4.59 -2.16
C LEU A 91 17.62 3.35 -2.64
N PRO A 92 17.44 2.20 -1.97
CA PRO A 92 18.01 0.93 -2.42
C PRO A 92 17.63 0.57 -3.86
N THR A 93 18.62 0.21 -4.67
CA THR A 93 18.40 -0.12 -6.09
C THR A 93 18.19 -1.62 -6.32
N SER A 94 18.88 -2.48 -5.56
CA SER A 94 18.90 -3.92 -5.82
C SER A 94 17.55 -4.60 -5.53
N ILE A 95 17.19 -5.57 -6.35
CA ILE A 95 16.00 -6.40 -6.13
C ILE A 95 16.09 -7.14 -4.80
N ALA A 96 17.26 -7.67 -4.45
CA ALA A 96 17.47 -8.38 -3.19
C ALA A 96 17.14 -7.53 -1.96
N GLU A 97 17.51 -6.24 -1.95
CA GLU A 97 17.19 -5.35 -0.82
C GLU A 97 15.69 -4.98 -0.78
N LYS A 98 15.05 -4.82 -1.95
CA LYS A 98 13.60 -4.60 -2.05
C LYS A 98 12.84 -5.83 -1.55
N ALA A 99 13.25 -7.02 -1.99
CA ALA A 99 12.71 -8.31 -1.55
C ALA A 99 12.88 -8.52 -0.04
N ARG A 100 14.07 -8.20 0.50
CA ARG A 100 14.34 -8.25 1.95
C ARG A 100 13.41 -7.31 2.74
N ARG A 101 13.17 -6.08 2.25
CA ARG A 101 12.25 -5.12 2.89
C ARG A 101 10.80 -5.59 2.84
N PHE A 102 10.38 -6.15 1.70
CA PHE A 102 9.06 -6.76 1.57
C PHE A 102 8.88 -7.90 2.57
N ARG A 103 9.85 -8.84 2.64
CA ARG A 103 9.89 -9.92 3.64
C ARG A 103 9.79 -9.40 5.07
N LEU A 104 10.59 -8.41 5.45
CA LEU A 104 10.51 -7.81 6.79
C LEU A 104 9.12 -7.27 7.14
N LEU A 105 8.40 -6.68 6.17
CA LEU A 105 7.05 -6.19 6.38
C LEU A 105 6.07 -7.33 6.63
N VAL A 106 6.06 -8.35 5.77
CA VAL A 106 5.11 -9.47 5.86
C VAL A 106 5.43 -10.42 7.01
N ASP A 107 6.71 -10.66 7.31
CA ASP A 107 7.16 -11.44 8.47
C ASP A 107 6.69 -10.79 9.77
N ALA A 108 6.83 -9.46 9.88
CA ALA A 108 6.33 -8.71 11.03
C ALA A 108 4.80 -8.75 11.13
N TYR A 109 4.08 -8.86 10.01
CA TYR A 109 2.63 -9.07 9.96
C TYR A 109 2.23 -10.51 10.31
N GLY A 110 3.16 -11.46 10.22
CA GLY A 110 2.98 -12.87 10.55
C GLY A 110 2.47 -13.71 9.38
N VAL A 111 2.86 -13.39 8.15
CA VAL A 111 2.59 -14.18 6.93
C VAL A 111 3.86 -14.30 6.09
N GLU A 112 3.92 -15.34 5.27
CA GLU A 112 5.03 -15.52 4.32
C GLU A 112 4.93 -14.53 3.15
N ALA A 113 6.07 -14.19 2.57
CA ALA A 113 6.10 -13.43 1.33
C ALA A 113 5.46 -14.24 0.20
N ASP A 114 4.47 -13.65 -0.44
CA ASP A 114 3.68 -14.30 -1.48
C ASP A 114 3.43 -13.33 -2.64
N VAL A 115 3.48 -13.87 -3.87
CA VAL A 115 3.24 -13.10 -5.10
C VAL A 115 1.80 -12.58 -5.14
N GLY A 116 0.86 -13.29 -4.51
CA GLY A 116 -0.53 -12.86 -4.36
C GLY A 116 -0.65 -11.53 -3.61
N ILE A 117 0.14 -11.28 -2.56
CA ILE A 117 0.15 -9.99 -1.84
C ILE A 117 0.59 -8.85 -2.77
N LEU A 118 1.63 -9.07 -3.58
CA LEU A 118 2.10 -8.09 -4.57
C LEU A 118 1.05 -7.85 -5.67
N ARG A 119 0.39 -8.92 -6.15
CA ARG A 119 -0.71 -8.81 -7.11
C ARG A 119 -1.90 -8.02 -6.57
N THR A 120 -2.26 -8.24 -5.30
CA THR A 120 -3.29 -7.44 -4.63
C THR A 120 -2.86 -5.98 -4.49
N GLY A 121 -1.58 -5.72 -4.18
CA GLY A 121 -1.01 -4.36 -4.20
C GLY A 121 -1.10 -3.70 -5.58
N ILE A 122 -0.78 -4.41 -6.65
CA ILE A 122 -0.92 -3.94 -8.04
C ILE A 122 -2.38 -3.59 -8.35
N GLU A 123 -3.34 -4.46 -8.00
CA GLU A 123 -4.77 -4.18 -8.19
C GLU A 123 -5.19 -2.92 -7.44
N ARG A 124 -4.76 -2.78 -6.18
CA ARG A 124 -5.01 -1.60 -5.36
C ARG A 124 -4.47 -0.31 -5.99
N MET A 125 -3.26 -0.37 -6.53
CA MET A 125 -2.61 0.79 -7.12
C MET A 125 -3.20 1.15 -8.48
N ARG A 126 -3.67 0.17 -9.25
CA ARG A 126 -4.49 0.43 -10.44
C ARG A 126 -5.78 1.15 -10.09
N GLN A 127 -6.52 0.66 -9.08
CA GLN A 127 -7.73 1.35 -8.63
C GLN A 127 -7.43 2.78 -8.16
N TYR A 128 -6.31 2.98 -7.46
CA TYR A 128 -5.90 4.31 -7.03
C TYR A 128 -5.57 5.23 -8.22
N LEU A 129 -4.80 4.73 -9.18
CA LEU A 129 -4.42 5.48 -10.38
C LEU A 129 -5.65 5.85 -11.22
N ASP A 130 -6.60 4.93 -11.39
CA ASP A 130 -7.86 5.20 -12.08
C ASP A 130 -8.66 6.31 -11.38
N HIS A 131 -8.74 6.25 -10.05
CA HIS A 131 -9.39 7.30 -9.25
C HIS A 131 -8.71 8.67 -9.41
N LEU A 132 -7.38 8.72 -9.39
CA LEU A 132 -6.63 9.95 -9.65
C LEU A 132 -6.93 10.51 -11.04
N TRP A 133 -7.03 9.66 -12.07
CA TRP A 133 -7.42 10.11 -13.41
C TRP A 133 -8.86 10.59 -13.49
N THR A 134 -9.79 10.01 -12.75
CA THR A 134 -11.16 10.53 -12.60
C THR A 134 -11.14 11.95 -12.01
N LEU A 135 -10.40 12.17 -10.92
CA LEU A 135 -10.26 13.49 -10.29
C LEU A 135 -9.63 14.52 -11.24
N VAL A 136 -8.65 14.10 -12.06
CA VAL A 136 -8.10 14.95 -13.13
C VAL A 136 -9.16 15.33 -14.15
N ALA A 137 -9.99 14.38 -14.60
CA ALA A 137 -11.04 14.62 -15.58
C ALA A 137 -12.16 15.53 -15.03
N GLU A 138 -12.43 15.45 -13.73
CA GLU A 138 -13.36 16.31 -13.01
C GLU A 138 -12.80 17.71 -12.71
N GLY A 139 -11.50 17.92 -12.96
CA GLY A 139 -10.83 19.21 -12.83
C GLY A 139 -10.35 19.52 -11.42
N SER A 140 -10.15 18.52 -10.56
CA SER A 140 -9.55 18.72 -9.25
C SER A 140 -8.15 19.33 -9.38
N GLU A 141 -7.96 20.52 -8.82
CA GLU A 141 -6.76 21.31 -9.06
C GLU A 141 -5.48 20.60 -8.59
N TRP A 142 -5.55 19.84 -7.50
CA TRP A 142 -4.40 19.14 -6.93
C TRP A 142 -3.96 17.99 -7.83
N GLU A 143 -4.88 17.12 -8.23
CA GLU A 143 -4.60 15.98 -9.10
C GLU A 143 -4.17 16.42 -10.50
N VAL A 144 -4.75 17.50 -11.04
CA VAL A 144 -4.26 18.11 -12.30
C VAL A 144 -2.80 18.56 -12.18
N ARG A 145 -2.39 19.13 -11.03
CA ARG A 145 -0.99 19.49 -10.79
C ARG A 145 -0.09 18.25 -10.66
N LEU A 146 -0.56 17.19 -10.02
CA LEU A 146 0.19 15.93 -9.92
C LEU A 146 0.41 15.29 -11.29
N ALA A 147 -0.64 15.23 -12.12
CA ALA A 147 -0.56 14.71 -13.48
C ALA A 147 0.44 15.51 -14.33
N ARG A 148 0.38 16.86 -14.29
CA ARG A 148 1.34 17.72 -15.01
C ARG A 148 2.80 17.55 -14.57
N ARG A 149 3.02 17.10 -13.33
CA ARG A 149 4.36 16.81 -12.79
C ARG A 149 4.84 15.39 -13.14
N GLY A 150 4.04 14.59 -13.84
CA GLY A 150 4.36 13.22 -14.20
C GLY A 150 4.13 12.20 -13.09
N VAL A 151 3.51 12.59 -11.96
CA VAL A 151 3.34 11.68 -10.80
C VAL A 151 2.46 10.48 -11.13
N LEU A 152 1.39 10.68 -11.91
CA LEU A 152 0.49 9.59 -12.31
C LEU A 152 1.18 8.66 -13.33
N ASP A 153 1.99 9.21 -14.22
CA ASP A 153 2.81 8.41 -15.14
C ASP A 153 3.84 7.60 -14.35
N GLU A 154 4.50 8.20 -13.37
CA GLU A 154 5.44 7.50 -12.47
C GLU A 154 4.77 6.33 -11.74
N LEU A 155 3.56 6.52 -11.21
CA LEU A 155 2.78 5.44 -10.60
C LEU A 155 2.50 4.31 -11.60
N ALA A 156 2.17 4.62 -12.86
CA ALA A 156 1.98 3.61 -13.89
C ALA A 156 3.27 2.82 -14.19
N HIS A 157 4.44 3.49 -14.19
CA HIS A 157 5.73 2.83 -14.36
C HIS A 157 6.10 1.95 -13.16
N GLU A 158 5.79 2.37 -11.93
CA GLU A 158 5.96 1.51 -10.74
C GLU A 158 5.06 0.28 -10.80
N ILE A 159 3.80 0.42 -11.24
CA ILE A 159 2.87 -0.70 -11.49
C ILE A 159 3.51 -1.72 -12.44
N ALA A 160 3.96 -1.28 -13.61
CA ALA A 160 4.62 -2.15 -14.57
C ALA A 160 5.90 -2.78 -13.97
N TRP A 161 6.70 -2.01 -13.23
CA TRP A 161 7.93 -2.52 -12.62
C TRP A 161 7.64 -3.64 -11.61
N VAL A 162 6.64 -3.50 -10.74
CA VAL A 162 6.29 -4.57 -9.79
C VAL A 162 5.76 -5.80 -10.52
N GLU A 163 4.98 -5.62 -11.60
CA GLU A 163 4.50 -6.75 -12.41
C GLU A 163 5.64 -7.58 -12.99
N ASP A 164 6.64 -6.91 -13.56
CA ASP A 164 7.80 -7.57 -14.17
C ASP A 164 8.71 -8.28 -13.15
N HIS A 165 8.68 -7.83 -11.88
CA HIS A 165 9.62 -8.29 -10.85
C HIS A 165 8.96 -9.04 -9.68
N ALA A 166 7.64 -9.25 -9.68
CA ALA A 166 6.91 -9.79 -8.53
C ALA A 166 7.45 -11.15 -8.05
N VAL A 167 7.81 -12.04 -8.98
CA VAL A 167 8.40 -13.34 -8.66
C VAL A 167 9.76 -13.16 -7.98
N ALA A 168 10.64 -12.35 -8.57
CA ALA A 168 11.96 -12.08 -8.01
C ALA A 168 11.91 -11.40 -6.63
N LEU A 169 10.90 -10.56 -6.39
CA LEU A 169 10.69 -9.90 -5.08
C LEU A 169 10.31 -10.89 -3.97
N VAL A 170 9.82 -12.08 -4.32
CA VAL A 170 9.48 -13.14 -3.37
C VAL A 170 10.62 -14.16 -3.25
N GLU A 171 11.25 -14.53 -4.37
CA GLU A 171 12.25 -15.61 -4.44
C GLU A 171 13.70 -15.21 -4.13
N SER A 172 14.05 -13.91 -4.15
CA SER A 172 15.43 -13.43 -3.89
C SER A 172 15.83 -13.52 -2.42
#